data_AF-G5R5U6-F1
#
_entry.id   AF-G5R5U6-F1
#
_cell.length_a   1.000
_cell.length_b   1.000
_cell.length_c   1.000
_cell.angle_alpha   90.00
_cell.angle_beta   90.00
_cell.angle_gamma   90.00
#
_symmetry.space_group_name_H-M   'P 1'
#
loop_
_entity.id
_entity.type
_entity.pdbx_description
1 polymer ?
#
loop_
_entity_poly.entity_id
_entity_poly.type
_entity_poly.pdbx_seq_one_letter_code
_entity_poly.pdbx_strand_id
1 'polypeptide(L)'
;MDEEKVLALINQALDAREARAKADAEEKAKADAEAAEKAKADEDAARLKEEEEKAKADADAKAKADAEAEEKAKADAELEKIRADMEEMKSRVPQELSDEERNEIADTQCKADSVFASFGERAPQPMAGERAMPYRRRIMTRLQKYSPDYKEVDLHAIADSQLLSIAEKKIYADAQASAASSLEPGAGLREVIRTDATGRRISTFIGDPSATWAPFQAVSRKLAGINQ
;
A
#
# COMPACT_ATOMS: atom_id res chain seq x y z
N MET A 1 112.54 -58.15 -17.79
CA MET A 1 111.08 -58.21 -17.63
C MET A 1 110.52 -58.48 -19.01
N ASP A 2 109.84 -59.61 -19.17
CA ASP A 2 109.30 -60.07 -20.46
C ASP A 2 108.03 -59.29 -20.82
N GLU A 3 107.83 -58.95 -22.09
CA GLU A 3 106.73 -58.10 -22.60
C GLU A 3 105.33 -58.58 -22.19
N GLU A 4 105.14 -59.89 -22.01
CA GLU A 4 103.89 -60.49 -21.53
C GLU A 4 103.48 -60.02 -20.12
N LYS A 5 104.44 -59.81 -19.21
CA LYS A 5 104.12 -59.35 -17.85
C LYS A 5 103.69 -57.89 -17.81
N VAL A 6 104.20 -57.07 -18.73
CA VAL A 6 103.81 -55.65 -18.85
C VAL A 6 102.39 -55.54 -19.43
N LEU A 7 102.06 -56.35 -20.45
CA LEU A 7 100.71 -56.46 -21.02
C LEU A 7 99.67 -56.93 -19.99
N ALA A 8 100.00 -57.93 -19.17
CA ALA A 8 99.12 -58.40 -18.11
C ALA A 8 98.84 -57.32 -17.05
N LEU A 9 99.86 -56.54 -16.68
CA LEU A 9 99.73 -55.45 -15.70
C LEU A 9 98.91 -54.27 -16.26
N ILE A 10 99.06 -53.97 -17.55
CA ILE A 10 98.25 -52.96 -18.25
C ILE A 10 96.78 -53.38 -18.32
N ASN A 11 96.49 -54.63 -18.69
CA ASN A 11 95.12 -55.15 -18.73
C ASN A 11 94.49 -55.15 -17.33
N GLN A 12 95.23 -55.56 -16.30
CA GLN A 12 94.76 -55.50 -14.91
C GLN A 12 94.49 -54.07 -14.44
N ALA A 13 95.31 -53.10 -14.86
CA ALA A 13 95.08 -51.68 -14.56
C ALA A 13 93.88 -51.10 -15.33
N LEU A 14 93.64 -51.55 -16.56
CA LEU A 14 92.47 -51.18 -17.36
C LEU A 14 91.18 -51.77 -16.77
N ASP A 15 91.18 -53.06 -16.40
CA ASP A 15 90.04 -53.71 -15.76
C ASP A 15 89.70 -53.06 -14.40
N ALA A 16 90.72 -52.72 -13.60
CA ALA A 16 90.51 -52.00 -12.34
C ALA A 16 89.94 -50.59 -12.55
N ARG A 17 90.33 -49.92 -13.65
CA ARG A 17 89.81 -48.59 -14.01
C ARG A 17 88.38 -48.67 -14.53
N GLU A 18 88.05 -49.69 -15.33
CA GLU A 18 86.68 -49.95 -15.79
C GLU A 18 85.75 -50.37 -14.65
N ALA A 19 86.23 -51.17 -13.70
CA ALA A 19 85.47 -51.53 -12.51
C ALA A 19 85.17 -50.31 -11.63
N ARG A 20 86.13 -49.40 -11.45
CA ARG A 20 85.90 -48.12 -10.76
C ARG A 20 84.93 -47.21 -11.52
N ALA A 21 85.07 -47.10 -12.85
CA ALA A 21 84.16 -46.30 -13.66
C ALA A 21 82.72 -46.85 -13.64
N LYS A 22 82.54 -48.18 -13.60
CA LYS A 22 81.22 -48.80 -13.42
C LYS A 22 80.65 -48.57 -12.03
N ALA A 23 81.47 -48.66 -10.98
CA ALA A 23 81.04 -48.37 -9.62
C ALA A 23 80.62 -46.89 -9.45
N ASP A 24 81.41 -45.94 -9.95
CA ASP A 24 81.08 -44.51 -9.92
C ASP A 24 79.80 -44.19 -10.71
N ALA A 25 79.59 -44.86 -11.86
CA ALA A 25 78.38 -44.70 -12.65
C ALA A 25 77.13 -45.27 -11.95
N GLU A 26 77.26 -46.41 -11.25
CA GLU A 26 76.17 -47.02 -10.51
C GLU A 26 75.82 -46.23 -9.24
N GLU A 27 76.81 -45.67 -8.54
CA GLU A 27 76.61 -44.78 -7.39
C GLU A 27 75.93 -43.47 -7.82
N LYS A 28 76.36 -42.88 -8.94
CA LYS A 28 75.73 -41.69 -9.49
C LYS A 28 74.29 -41.96 -9.96
N ALA A 29 74.01 -43.10 -10.58
CA ALA A 29 72.66 -43.48 -10.99
C ALA A 29 71.73 -43.69 -9.80
N LYS A 30 72.22 -44.26 -8.68
CA LYS A 30 71.44 -44.36 -7.43
C LYS A 30 71.17 -43.00 -6.81
N ALA A 31 72.17 -42.10 -6.78
CA ALA A 31 72.00 -40.75 -6.26
C ALA A 31 71.00 -39.91 -7.09
N ASP A 32 71.05 -40.01 -8.43
CA ASP A 32 70.12 -39.32 -9.32
C ASP A 32 68.69 -39.88 -9.19
N ALA A 33 68.53 -41.20 -8.98
CA ALA A 33 67.23 -41.83 -8.75
C ALA A 33 66.60 -41.40 -7.41
N GLU A 34 67.39 -41.34 -6.33
CA GLU A 34 66.93 -40.91 -5.01
C GLU A 34 66.57 -39.41 -5.00
N ALA A 35 67.33 -38.58 -5.71
CA ALA A 35 67.00 -37.16 -5.87
C ALA A 35 65.69 -36.95 -6.65
N ALA A 36 65.43 -37.75 -7.69
CA ALA A 36 64.20 -37.67 -8.47
C ALA A 36 62.96 -38.15 -7.68
N GLU A 37 63.10 -39.17 -6.83
CA GLU A 37 62.00 -39.63 -5.96
C GLU A 37 61.66 -38.59 -4.89
N LYS A 38 62.67 -37.97 -4.28
CA LYS A 38 62.48 -36.91 -3.28
C LYS A 38 61.81 -35.67 -3.87
N ALA A 39 62.20 -35.27 -5.09
CA ALA A 39 61.58 -34.15 -5.79
C ALA A 39 60.08 -34.37 -6.07
N LYS A 40 59.68 -35.60 -6.46
CA LYS A 40 58.26 -35.94 -6.66
C LYS A 40 57.48 -35.94 -5.34
N ALA A 41 58.07 -36.46 -4.27
CA ALA A 41 57.44 -36.47 -2.95
C ALA A 41 57.20 -35.05 -2.42
N ASP A 42 58.14 -34.12 -2.64
CA ASP A 42 57.99 -32.72 -2.26
C ASP A 42 56.92 -32.00 -3.11
N GLU A 43 56.81 -32.30 -4.41
CA GLU A 43 55.79 -31.73 -5.30
C GLU A 43 54.37 -32.21 -4.96
N ASP A 44 54.18 -33.51 -4.71
CA ASP A 44 52.88 -34.04 -4.28
C ASP A 44 52.49 -33.53 -2.88
N ALA A 45 53.43 -33.37 -1.96
CA ALA A 45 53.17 -32.77 -0.65
C ALA A 45 52.79 -31.29 -0.74
N ALA A 46 53.37 -30.54 -1.69
CA ALA A 46 53.00 -29.15 -1.95
C ALA A 46 51.58 -29.06 -2.55
N ARG A 47 51.24 -29.94 -3.51
CA ARG A 47 49.89 -29.96 -4.12
C ARG A 47 48.80 -30.31 -3.11
N LEU A 48 49.04 -31.28 -2.23
CA LEU A 48 48.09 -31.64 -1.18
C LEU A 48 47.83 -30.50 -0.19
N LYS A 49 48.87 -29.71 0.15
CA LYS A 49 48.71 -28.54 1.02
C LYS A 49 47.89 -27.43 0.35
N GLU A 50 48.13 -27.15 -0.93
CA GLU A 50 47.34 -26.15 -1.66
C GLU A 50 45.86 -26.57 -1.81
N GLU A 51 45.59 -27.85 -2.06
CA GLU A 51 44.20 -28.35 -2.13
C GLU A 51 43.50 -28.27 -0.77
N GLU A 52 44.20 -28.57 0.33
CA GLU A 52 43.62 -28.48 1.67
C GLU A 52 43.37 -27.03 2.10
N GLU A 53 44.26 -26.09 1.74
CA GLU A 53 44.04 -24.65 2.00
C GLU A 53 42.89 -24.09 1.16
N LYS A 54 42.78 -24.46 -0.12
CA LYS A 54 41.64 -24.07 -0.96
C LYS A 54 40.31 -24.63 -0.43
N ALA A 55 40.28 -25.89 -0.04
CA ALA A 55 39.09 -26.52 0.54
C ALA A 55 38.65 -25.84 1.85
N LYS A 56 39.60 -25.42 2.71
CA LYS A 56 39.30 -24.65 3.93
C LYS A 56 38.79 -23.24 3.60
N ALA A 57 39.36 -22.57 2.62
CA ALA A 57 38.92 -21.25 2.19
C ALA A 57 37.50 -21.26 1.59
N ASP A 58 37.18 -22.25 0.74
CA ASP A 58 35.84 -22.44 0.18
C ASP A 58 34.80 -22.80 1.26
N ALA A 59 35.17 -23.63 2.23
CA ALA A 59 34.31 -23.96 3.36
C ALA A 59 34.00 -22.73 4.24
N ASP A 60 35.01 -21.89 4.53
CA ASP A 60 34.83 -20.65 5.30
C ASP A 60 33.99 -19.61 4.55
N ALA A 61 34.21 -19.46 3.24
CA ALA A 61 33.43 -18.56 2.39
C ALA A 61 31.95 -19.00 2.33
N LYS A 62 31.69 -20.30 2.18
CA LYS A 62 30.33 -20.84 2.18
C LYS A 62 29.64 -20.66 3.53
N ALA A 63 30.34 -20.93 4.63
CA ALA A 63 29.79 -20.74 5.98
C ALA A 63 29.42 -19.27 6.25
N LYS A 64 30.23 -18.31 5.79
CA LYS A 64 29.90 -16.87 5.89
C LYS A 64 28.70 -16.48 5.04
N ALA A 65 28.61 -16.98 3.80
CA ALA A 65 27.48 -16.72 2.92
C ALA A 65 26.15 -17.28 3.47
N ASP A 66 26.18 -18.51 4.01
CA ASP A 66 25.01 -19.13 4.63
C ASP A 66 24.59 -18.36 5.91
N ALA A 67 25.55 -17.90 6.73
CA ALA A 67 25.27 -17.09 7.90
C ALA A 67 24.65 -15.71 7.56
N GLU A 68 25.17 -15.02 6.54
CA GLU A 68 24.59 -13.74 6.07
C GLU A 68 23.20 -13.92 5.47
N ALA A 69 22.95 -15.03 4.75
CA ALA A 69 21.63 -15.35 4.22
C ALA A 69 20.61 -15.64 5.33
N GLU A 70 21.02 -16.35 6.38
CA GLU A 70 20.17 -16.63 7.53
C GLU A 70 19.88 -15.37 8.35
N GLU A 71 20.85 -14.46 8.49
CA GLU A 71 20.65 -13.17 9.15
C GLU A 71 19.67 -12.28 8.38
N LYS A 72 19.81 -12.18 7.06
CA LYS A 72 18.88 -11.43 6.20
C LYS A 72 17.47 -12.01 6.25
N ALA A 73 17.34 -13.34 6.19
CA ALA A 73 16.04 -14.00 6.31
C ALA A 73 15.36 -13.73 7.66
N LYS A 74 16.14 -13.70 8.75
CA LYS A 74 15.63 -13.33 10.08
C LYS A 74 15.21 -11.86 10.14
N ALA A 75 16.01 -10.95 9.58
CA ALA A 75 15.70 -9.53 9.53
C ALA A 75 14.43 -9.24 8.70
N ASP A 76 14.28 -9.88 7.53
CA ASP A 76 13.09 -9.74 6.69
C ASP A 76 11.84 -10.29 7.39
N ALA A 77 11.94 -11.45 8.04
CA ALA A 77 10.84 -12.02 8.83
C ALA A 77 10.46 -11.14 10.03
N GLU A 78 11.42 -10.47 10.66
CA GLU A 78 11.17 -9.52 11.74
C GLU A 78 10.52 -8.23 11.22
N LEU A 79 10.93 -7.72 10.05
CA LEU A 79 10.29 -6.59 9.39
C LEU A 79 8.84 -6.88 9.00
N GLU A 80 8.53 -8.09 8.52
CA GLU A 80 7.16 -8.50 8.24
C GLU A 80 6.30 -8.55 9.51
N LYS A 81 6.84 -9.08 10.61
CA LYS A 81 6.14 -9.08 11.91
C LYS A 81 5.89 -7.66 12.41
N ILE A 82 6.90 -6.79 12.36
CA ILE A 82 6.75 -5.38 12.77
C ILE A 82 5.67 -4.68 11.92
N ARG A 83 5.59 -4.96 10.62
CA ARG A 83 4.51 -4.41 9.76
C ARG A 83 3.14 -4.94 10.16
N ALA A 84 3.02 -6.24 10.40
CA ALA A 84 1.77 -6.84 10.85
C ALA A 84 1.31 -6.27 12.20
N ASP A 85 2.23 -6.16 13.16
CA ASP A 85 1.96 -5.57 14.48
C ASP A 85 1.57 -4.09 14.37
N MET A 86 2.19 -3.34 13.46
CA MET A 86 1.81 -1.95 13.17
C MET A 86 0.42 -1.83 12.56
N GLU A 87 0.01 -2.74 11.67
CA GLU A 87 -1.36 -2.77 11.14
C GLU A 87 -2.38 -3.16 12.21
N GLU A 88 -2.07 -4.15 13.04
CA GLU A 88 -2.91 -4.52 14.17
C GLU A 88 -3.04 -3.34 15.15
N MET A 89 -1.94 -2.69 15.50
CA MET A 89 -1.95 -1.53 16.40
C MET A 89 -2.77 -0.38 15.80
N LYS A 90 -2.61 -0.08 14.51
CA LYS A 90 -3.43 0.92 13.79
C LYS A 90 -4.92 0.62 13.83
N SER A 91 -5.30 -0.67 13.82
CA SER A 91 -6.71 -1.06 13.91
C SER A 91 -7.31 -0.87 15.31
N ARG A 92 -6.46 -0.88 16.35
CA ARG A 92 -6.87 -0.76 17.77
C ARG A 92 -6.80 0.66 18.31
N VAL A 93 -5.98 1.53 17.69
CA VAL A 93 -5.92 2.95 18.04
C VAL A 93 -7.17 3.65 17.50
N PRO A 94 -7.95 4.35 18.34
CA PRO A 94 -9.02 5.23 17.87
C PRO A 94 -8.41 6.25 16.91
N GLN A 95 -8.63 6.07 15.62
CA GLN A 95 -8.13 7.01 14.63
C GLN A 95 -8.91 8.32 14.76
N GLU A 96 -8.20 9.38 15.15
CA GLU A 96 -8.74 10.73 15.16
C GLU A 96 -9.17 11.13 13.74
N LEU A 97 -10.30 11.85 13.67
CA LEU A 97 -10.83 12.39 12.41
C LEU A 97 -9.79 13.38 11.85
N SER A 98 -9.25 13.11 10.66
CA SER A 98 -8.26 13.99 10.06
C SER A 98 -8.85 15.38 9.79
N ASP A 99 -8.01 16.40 9.68
CA ASP A 99 -8.43 17.76 9.35
C ASP A 99 -9.26 17.80 8.05
N GLU A 100 -8.89 16.98 7.07
CA GLU A 100 -9.61 16.82 5.81
C GLU A 100 -11.00 16.21 6.03
N GLU A 101 -11.09 15.11 6.79
CA GLU A 101 -12.39 14.48 7.10
C GLU A 101 -13.29 15.43 7.93
N ARG A 102 -12.71 16.25 8.81
CA ARG A 102 -13.44 17.28 9.55
C ARG A 102 -14.03 18.34 8.62
N ASN A 103 -13.25 18.78 7.63
CA ASN A 103 -13.71 19.74 6.63
C ASN A 103 -14.82 19.14 5.76
N GLU A 104 -14.70 17.88 5.33
CA GLU A 104 -15.76 17.19 4.58
C GLU A 104 -17.07 17.08 5.37
N ILE A 105 -16.99 16.77 6.66
CA ILE A 105 -18.17 16.73 7.53
C ILE A 105 -18.81 18.12 7.64
N ALA A 106 -18.02 19.18 7.80
CA ALA A 106 -18.54 20.54 7.83
C ALA A 106 -19.20 20.94 6.51
N ASP A 107 -18.57 20.64 5.37
CA ASP A 107 -19.10 20.94 4.04
C ASP A 107 -20.41 20.19 3.75
N THR A 108 -20.46 18.92 4.13
CA THR A 108 -21.66 18.08 3.96
C THR A 108 -22.80 18.58 4.85
N GLN A 109 -22.51 19.00 6.08
CA GLN A 109 -23.48 19.63 6.95
C GLN A 109 -24.02 20.94 6.36
N CYS A 110 -23.15 21.83 5.87
CA CYS A 110 -23.57 23.10 5.24
C CYS A 110 -24.48 22.87 4.04
N LYS A 111 -24.13 21.93 3.15
CA LYS A 111 -24.95 21.56 1.99
C LYS A 111 -26.29 20.98 2.43
N ALA A 112 -26.28 20.05 3.38
CA ALA A 112 -27.50 19.43 3.89
C ALA A 112 -28.43 20.45 4.55
N ASP A 113 -27.90 21.34 5.40
CA ASP A 113 -28.70 22.37 6.08
C ASP A 113 -29.46 23.25 5.08
N SER A 114 -28.88 23.55 3.92
CA SER A 114 -29.57 24.30 2.86
C SER A 114 -30.81 23.57 2.31
N VAL A 115 -30.75 22.24 2.16
CA VAL A 115 -31.84 21.41 1.64
C VAL A 115 -32.91 21.18 2.73
N PHE A 116 -32.49 20.86 3.95
CA PHE A 116 -33.40 20.64 5.07
C PHE A 116 -34.17 21.92 5.46
N ALA A 117 -33.53 23.08 5.32
CA ALA A 117 -34.18 24.37 5.56
C ALA A 117 -35.40 24.59 4.66
N SER A 118 -35.42 24.08 3.43
CA SER A 118 -36.58 24.14 2.52
C SER A 118 -37.80 23.39 3.07
N PHE A 119 -37.57 22.44 3.98
CA PHE A 119 -38.61 21.69 4.68
C PHE A 119 -38.91 22.23 6.08
N GLY A 120 -38.21 23.26 6.55
CA GLY A 120 -38.31 23.79 7.92
C GLY A 120 -37.56 22.95 8.96
N GLU A 121 -36.79 21.97 8.50
CA GLU A 121 -36.03 21.05 9.34
C GLU A 121 -34.56 21.46 9.41
N ARG A 122 -33.83 20.91 10.38
CA ARG A 122 -32.38 21.03 10.49
C ARG A 122 -31.73 19.73 10.04
N ALA A 123 -30.60 19.80 9.34
CA ALA A 123 -29.87 18.58 9.02
C ALA A 123 -29.39 17.89 10.31
N PRO A 124 -29.39 16.54 10.35
CA PRO A 124 -28.87 15.79 11.48
C PRO A 124 -27.39 16.13 11.74
N GLN A 125 -27.03 16.43 12.99
CA GLN A 125 -25.65 16.74 13.37
C GLN A 125 -24.74 15.49 13.26
N PRO A 126 -23.44 15.62 12.96
CA PRO A 126 -22.50 14.50 13.00
C PRO A 126 -22.49 13.82 14.37
N MET A 127 -22.45 12.49 14.40
CA MET A 127 -22.33 11.72 15.64
C MET A 127 -20.87 11.67 16.10
N ALA A 128 -20.65 11.48 17.41
CA ALA A 128 -19.31 11.33 17.97
C ALA A 128 -18.59 10.13 17.33
N GLY A 129 -17.42 10.38 16.74
CA GLY A 129 -16.62 9.37 16.04
C GLY A 129 -17.13 8.96 14.65
N GLU A 130 -18.18 9.62 14.14
CA GLU A 130 -18.68 9.37 12.78
C GLU A 130 -17.73 9.92 11.72
N ARG A 131 -17.46 9.13 10.68
CA ARG A 131 -16.65 9.54 9.53
C ARG A 131 -17.50 10.20 8.44
N ALA A 132 -16.84 10.90 7.50
CA ALA A 132 -17.51 11.65 6.44
C ALA A 132 -18.46 10.81 5.58
N MET A 133 -18.02 9.63 5.11
CA MET A 133 -18.83 8.75 4.25
C MET A 133 -20.12 8.23 4.93
N PRO A 134 -20.06 7.62 6.14
CA PRO A 134 -21.27 7.26 6.90
C PRO A 134 -22.20 8.44 7.17
N TYR A 135 -21.65 9.60 7.53
CA TYR A 135 -22.42 10.81 7.80
C TYR A 135 -23.23 11.24 6.58
N ARG A 136 -22.59 11.29 5.41
CA ARG A 136 -23.24 11.59 4.12
C ARG A 136 -24.40 10.62 3.84
N ARG A 137 -24.17 9.31 3.96
CA ARG A 137 -25.20 8.29 3.73
C ARG A 137 -26.42 8.52 4.63
N ARG A 138 -26.21 8.76 5.92
CA ARG A 138 -27.30 8.99 6.87
C ARG A 138 -28.13 10.22 6.53
N ILE A 139 -27.49 11.31 6.09
CA ILE A 139 -28.20 12.50 5.61
C ILE A 139 -29.03 12.15 4.37
N MET A 140 -28.42 11.54 3.37
CA MET A 140 -29.09 11.20 2.11
C MET A 140 -30.28 10.25 2.34
N THR A 141 -30.17 9.25 3.22
CA THR A 141 -31.28 8.33 3.53
C THR A 141 -32.54 9.07 4.01
N ARG A 142 -32.41 10.19 4.73
CA ARG A 142 -33.57 10.99 5.15
C ARG A 142 -34.24 11.74 3.99
N LEU A 143 -33.46 12.15 3.01
CA LEU A 143 -33.93 12.88 1.82
C LEU A 143 -34.35 11.94 0.68
N GLN A 144 -33.93 10.68 0.75
CA GLN A 144 -34.11 9.67 -0.29
C GLN A 144 -35.57 9.46 -0.70
N LYS A 145 -36.52 9.65 0.23
CA LYS A 145 -37.96 9.58 -0.03
C LYS A 145 -38.46 10.57 -1.09
N TYR A 146 -37.72 11.64 -1.35
CA TYR A 146 -38.04 12.63 -2.38
C TYR A 146 -37.44 12.32 -3.75
N SER A 147 -36.50 11.37 -3.82
CA SER A 147 -35.85 11.00 -5.08
C SER A 147 -36.47 9.73 -5.65
N PRO A 148 -37.14 9.78 -6.82
CA PRO A 148 -37.75 8.59 -7.42
C PRO A 148 -36.70 7.57 -7.85
N ASP A 149 -35.51 8.02 -8.25
CA ASP A 149 -34.41 7.16 -8.73
C ASP A 149 -33.72 6.43 -7.58
N TYR A 150 -33.70 7.05 -6.39
CA TYR A 150 -32.94 6.54 -5.25
C TYR A 150 -33.80 6.03 -4.10
N LYS A 151 -35.12 6.28 -4.03
CA LYS A 151 -35.99 5.88 -2.89
C LYS A 151 -35.88 4.41 -2.45
N GLU A 152 -35.52 3.51 -3.36
CA GLU A 152 -35.42 2.07 -3.13
C GLU A 152 -33.97 1.55 -3.19
N VAL A 153 -32.99 2.42 -3.44
CA VAL A 153 -31.57 2.05 -3.57
C VAL A 153 -30.91 1.97 -2.20
N ASP A 154 -30.10 0.94 -1.94
CA ASP A 154 -29.28 0.91 -0.73
C ASP A 154 -28.01 1.75 -0.89
N LEU A 155 -27.96 2.91 -0.22
CA LEU A 155 -26.80 3.80 -0.24
C LEU A 155 -25.58 3.23 0.51
N HIS A 156 -25.76 2.22 1.38
CA HIS A 156 -24.66 1.58 2.09
C HIS A 156 -23.82 0.69 1.18
N ALA A 157 -24.43 0.16 0.12
CA ALA A 157 -23.74 -0.66 -0.89
C ALA A 157 -22.77 0.15 -1.76
N ILE A 158 -22.89 1.48 -1.80
CA ILE A 158 -21.99 2.35 -2.57
C ILE A 158 -20.70 2.56 -1.77
N ALA A 159 -19.68 1.75 -2.06
CA ALA A 159 -18.36 1.85 -1.41
C ALA A 159 -17.54 3.07 -1.89
N ASP A 160 -17.71 3.45 -3.16
CA ASP A 160 -16.93 4.54 -3.78
C ASP A 160 -17.45 5.93 -3.43
N SER A 161 -16.54 6.84 -3.06
CA SER A 161 -16.88 8.20 -2.61
C SER A 161 -17.34 9.11 -3.74
N GLN A 162 -16.86 8.89 -4.97
CA GLN A 162 -17.23 9.69 -6.14
C GLN A 162 -18.63 9.31 -6.62
N LEU A 163 -18.94 8.02 -6.71
CA LEU A 163 -20.28 7.52 -6.99
C LEU A 163 -21.29 8.00 -5.94
N LEU A 164 -20.91 7.97 -4.67
CA LEU A 164 -21.75 8.52 -3.61
C LEU A 164 -22.04 10.01 -3.81
N SER A 165 -21.07 10.77 -4.33
CA SER A 165 -21.24 12.20 -4.64
C SER A 165 -22.22 12.47 -5.78
N ILE A 166 -22.32 11.55 -6.76
CA ILE A 166 -23.32 11.65 -7.83
C ILE A 166 -24.72 11.42 -7.28
N ALA A 167 -24.89 10.37 -6.47
CA ALA A 167 -26.14 10.08 -5.79
C ALA A 167 -26.57 11.25 -4.88
N GLU A 168 -25.64 11.80 -4.09
CA GLU A 168 -25.87 12.95 -3.21
C GLU A 168 -26.43 14.15 -3.98
N LYS A 169 -25.77 14.52 -5.09
CA LYS A 169 -26.22 15.63 -5.94
C LYS A 169 -27.64 15.42 -6.45
N LYS A 170 -27.95 14.21 -6.93
CA LYS A 170 -29.28 13.90 -7.47
C LYS A 170 -30.36 13.90 -6.38
N ILE A 171 -30.09 13.26 -5.24
CA ILE A 171 -31.02 13.21 -4.10
C ILE A 171 -31.31 14.62 -3.57
N TYR A 172 -30.28 15.46 -3.44
CA TYR A 172 -30.47 16.84 -2.96
C TYR A 172 -31.24 17.70 -3.97
N ALA A 173 -30.94 17.56 -5.26
CA ALA A 173 -31.68 18.25 -6.31
C ALA A 173 -33.16 17.82 -6.34
N ASP A 174 -33.45 16.53 -6.23
CA ASP A 174 -34.83 16.01 -6.20
C ASP A 174 -35.58 16.46 -4.93
N ALA A 175 -34.90 16.50 -3.79
CA ALA A 175 -35.47 17.01 -2.55
C ALA A 175 -35.78 18.50 -2.64
N GLN A 176 -34.85 19.32 -3.18
CA GLN A 176 -35.10 20.74 -3.42
C GLN A 176 -36.24 20.96 -4.41
N ALA A 177 -36.29 20.17 -5.49
CA ALA A 177 -37.38 20.22 -6.47
C ALA A 177 -38.72 19.84 -5.84
N SER A 178 -38.76 18.82 -4.97
CA SER A 178 -39.97 18.45 -4.23
C SER A 178 -40.40 19.52 -3.24
N ALA A 179 -39.46 20.22 -2.61
CA ALA A 179 -39.78 21.37 -1.78
C ALA A 179 -40.36 22.52 -2.62
N ALA A 180 -39.83 22.74 -3.82
CA ALA A 180 -40.29 23.78 -4.74
C ALA A 180 -41.61 23.44 -5.44
N SER A 181 -41.90 22.16 -5.74
CA SER A 181 -43.16 21.76 -6.37
C SER A 181 -44.36 21.99 -5.45
N SER A 182 -44.15 22.01 -4.12
CA SER A 182 -45.16 22.48 -3.17
C SER A 182 -45.53 23.97 -3.32
N LEU A 183 -44.80 24.71 -4.16
CA LEU A 183 -45.00 26.12 -4.50
C LEU A 183 -45.54 26.30 -5.92
N GLU A 184 -46.21 25.30 -6.51
CA GLU A 184 -46.78 25.38 -7.85
C GLU A 184 -47.52 26.71 -8.07
N PRO A 185 -47.35 27.38 -9.24
CA PRO A 185 -48.03 28.65 -9.51
C PRO A 185 -49.55 28.52 -9.30
N GLY A 186 -50.09 29.27 -8.33
CA GLY A 186 -51.50 29.20 -7.93
C GLY A 186 -51.80 28.36 -6.68
N ALA A 187 -50.85 27.57 -6.16
CA ALA A 187 -51.04 26.75 -4.96
C ALA A 187 -51.07 27.57 -3.64
N GLY A 188 -50.73 28.86 -3.69
CA GLY A 188 -50.75 29.76 -2.54
C GLY A 188 -49.49 29.68 -1.68
N LEU A 189 -49.61 30.05 -0.41
CA LEU A 189 -48.55 30.11 0.58
C LEU A 189 -48.53 28.82 1.40
N ARG A 190 -47.35 28.21 1.51
CA ARG A 190 -47.06 27.07 2.40
C ARG A 190 -46.43 27.55 3.69
N GLU A 191 -46.96 27.10 4.83
CA GLU A 191 -46.32 27.30 6.12
C GLU A 191 -45.09 26.39 6.28
N VAL A 192 -43.97 27.00 6.66
CA VAL A 192 -42.73 26.35 7.05
C VAL A 192 -42.45 26.72 8.49
N ILE A 193 -42.59 25.75 9.38
CA ILE A 193 -42.35 25.93 10.81
C ILE A 193 -40.90 25.56 11.10
N ARG A 194 -40.13 26.50 11.60
CA ARG A 194 -38.77 26.29 12.09
C ARG A 194 -38.72 26.49 13.59
N THR A 195 -37.93 25.68 14.29
CA THR A 195 -37.64 25.87 15.72
C THR A 195 -36.29 26.55 15.90
N ASP A 196 -36.26 27.62 16.68
CA ASP A 196 -35.05 28.37 17.03
C ASP A 196 -34.26 27.66 18.15
N ALA A 197 -33.03 28.12 18.43
CA ALA A 197 -32.15 27.55 19.47
C ALA A 197 -32.76 27.58 20.88
N THR A 198 -33.70 28.50 21.12
CA THR A 198 -34.44 28.64 22.40
C THR A 198 -35.74 27.82 22.44
N GLY A 199 -36.03 27.02 21.40
CA GLY A 199 -37.26 26.23 21.31
C GLY A 199 -38.48 26.99 20.77
N ARG A 200 -38.34 28.29 20.47
CA ARG A 200 -39.43 29.09 19.86
C ARG A 200 -39.72 28.61 18.45
N ARG A 201 -41.01 28.39 18.14
CA ARG A 201 -41.48 28.11 16.78
C ARG A 201 -41.64 29.41 15.99
N ILE A 202 -41.02 29.47 14.82
CA ILE A 202 -41.12 30.56 13.85
C ILE A 202 -41.82 30.00 12.60
N SER A 203 -43.03 30.46 12.34
CA SER A 203 -43.79 30.15 11.13
C SER A 203 -43.39 31.13 10.02
N THR A 204 -42.82 30.61 8.93
CA THR A 204 -42.50 31.39 7.71
C THR A 204 -43.38 30.88 6.58
N PHE A 205 -43.99 31.77 5.82
CA PHE A 205 -44.80 31.39 4.67
C PHE A 205 -44.02 31.61 3.37
N ILE A 206 -43.90 30.57 2.55
CA ILE A 206 -43.23 30.60 1.25
C ILE A 206 -44.24 30.26 0.15
N GLY A 207 -44.15 30.90 -1.01
CA GLY A 207 -45.08 30.69 -2.14
C GLY A 207 -45.53 32.00 -2.76
N ASP A 208 -46.65 31.97 -3.50
CA ASP A 208 -47.23 33.17 -4.11
C ASP A 208 -48.29 33.79 -3.18
N PRO A 209 -48.02 34.99 -2.60
CA PRO A 209 -49.01 35.70 -1.81
C PRO A 209 -50.25 36.06 -2.65
N SER A 210 -50.07 36.38 -3.93
CA SER A 210 -51.16 36.82 -4.81
C SER A 210 -52.20 35.72 -4.99
N ALA A 211 -51.75 34.49 -5.26
CA ALA A 211 -52.63 33.32 -5.33
C ALA A 211 -53.38 33.07 -4.01
N THR A 212 -52.70 33.20 -2.86
CA THR A 212 -53.32 32.97 -1.54
C THR A 212 -54.41 33.98 -1.23
N TRP A 213 -54.16 35.26 -1.57
CA TRP A 213 -55.09 36.34 -1.30
C TRP A 213 -56.11 36.55 -2.43
N ALA A 214 -55.98 35.85 -3.57
CA ALA A 214 -56.86 36.01 -4.73
C ALA A 214 -58.36 35.93 -4.40
N PRO A 215 -58.85 35.02 -3.52
CA PRO A 215 -60.26 35.00 -3.15
C PRO A 215 -60.74 36.22 -2.35
N PHE A 216 -59.82 36.94 -1.71
CA PHE A 216 -60.10 38.10 -0.86
C PHE A 216 -59.86 39.44 -1.57
N GLN A 217 -59.21 39.44 -2.73
CA GLN A 217 -59.02 40.64 -3.53
C GLN A 217 -60.31 40.95 -4.30
N ALA A 218 -60.76 42.21 -4.24
CA ALA A 218 -61.91 42.65 -5.01
C ALA A 218 -61.64 42.42 -6.50
N VAL A 219 -62.53 41.70 -7.18
CA VAL A 219 -62.48 41.55 -8.65
C VAL A 219 -62.47 42.95 -9.25
N SER A 220 -61.41 43.30 -9.99
CA SER A 220 -61.32 44.61 -10.62
C SER A 220 -62.53 44.78 -11.54
N ARG A 221 -63.50 45.62 -11.15
CA ARG A 221 -64.63 45.94 -12.00
C ARG A 221 -64.10 46.83 -13.13
N LYS A 222 -63.92 46.26 -14.32
CA LYS A 222 -63.69 47.04 -15.52
C LYS A 222 -65.00 47.70 -15.91
N LEU A 223 -64.98 49.02 -16.06
CA LEU A 223 -66.15 49.80 -16.49
C LEU A 223 -66.35 49.51 -17.98
N ALA A 224 -67.34 48.68 -18.32
CA ALA A 224 -67.58 48.18 -19.68
C ALA A 224 -68.19 49.24 -20.63
N GLY A 225 -68.50 50.42 -20.11
CA GLY A 225 -69.07 51.54 -20.86
C GLY A 225 -69.92 52.41 -19.95
N ILE A 226 -69.91 53.73 -20.20
CA ILE A 226 -70.85 54.67 -19.61
C ILE A 226 -71.92 54.88 -20.68
N ASN A 227 -73.16 54.47 -20.42
CA ASN A 227 -74.27 54.83 -21.31
C ASN A 227 -74.49 56.34 -21.22
N GLN A 228 -74.34 57.04 -22.35
CA GLN A 228 -74.73 58.43 -22.54
C GLN A 228 -76.18 58.53 -22.96
#